data_AF-A0A524NGJ8-F1
#
_entry.id   AF-A0A524NGJ8-F1
#
_cell.length_a   1.000
_cell.length_b   1.000
_cell.length_c   1.000
_cell.angle_alpha   90.00
_cell.angle_beta   90.00
_cell.angle_gamma   90.00
#
_symmetry.space_group_name_H-M   'P 1'
#
loop_
_entity.id
_entity.type
_entity.pdbx_description
1 polymer ?
#
loop_
_entity_poly.entity_id
_entity_poly.type
_entity_poly.pdbx_seq_one_letter_code
_entity_poly.pdbx_strand_id
1 'polypeptide(L)' 'MLFKEIIGQQELKQKLLGLVRDDRTPHALMLFGPPGTGKLPLAIAMAQYLACNDRQDNDSCGLCPS' A
#
# COMPACT_ATOMS: atom_id res chain seq x y z
N MET A 1 -3.63 8.50 2.51
CA MET A 1 -2.17 8.44 2.42
C MET A 1 -1.82 7.58 1.23
N LEU A 2 -1.09 8.14 0.27
CA LEU A 2 -0.82 7.51 -1.02
C LEU A 2 0.57 6.87 -1.04
N PHE A 3 0.77 5.82 -1.84
CA PHE A 3 2.09 5.19 -1.98
C PHE A 3 3.14 6.18 -2.48
N LYS A 4 2.75 7.12 -3.35
CA LYS A 4 3.64 8.19 -3.85
C LYS A 4 4.14 9.16 -2.78
N GLU A 5 3.42 9.31 -1.67
CA GLU A 5 3.78 10.23 -0.57
C GLU A 5 4.83 9.63 0.37
N ILE A 6 5.01 8.31 0.34
CA ILE A 6 5.96 7.61 1.19
C ILE A 6 7.35 7.70 0.56
N ILE A 7 8.35 8.18 1.30
CA ILE A 7 9.72 8.27 0.78
C ILE A 7 10.39 6.89 0.83
N GLY A 8 11.03 6.47 -0.26
CA GLY A 8 11.76 5.21 -0.33
C GLY A 8 10.89 3.96 -0.46
N GLN A 9 11.42 2.81 0.00
CA GLN A 9 10.73 1.51 0.05
C GLN A 9 10.21 1.00 -1.31
N GLN A 10 10.86 1.37 -2.42
CA GLN A 10 10.38 1.14 -3.79
C GLN A 10 10.11 -0.34 -4.07
N GLU A 11 11.06 -1.22 -3.72
CA GLU A 11 10.90 -2.66 -3.93
C GLU A 11 9.72 -3.23 -3.14
N LEU A 12 9.55 -2.79 -1.88
CA LEU A 12 8.44 -3.22 -1.04
C LEU A 12 7.10 -2.74 -1.61
N LYS A 13 7.00 -1.49 -2.05
CA LYS A 13 5.78 -0.97 -2.69
C LYS A 13 5.40 -1.79 -3.92
N GLN A 14 6.37 -2.11 -4.78
CA GLN A 14 6.11 -2.94 -5.97
C GLN A 14 5.63 -4.35 -5.60
N LYS A 15 6.22 -4.96 -4.56
CA LYS A 15 5.74 -6.25 -4.04
C LYS A 15 4.30 -6.17 -3.53
N LEU A 16 3.98 -5.14 -2.74
CA LEU A 16 2.62 -4.95 -2.21
C LEU A 16 1.58 -4.75 -3.31
N LEU A 17 1.88 -3.90 -4.30
CA LEU A 17 1.01 -3.69 -5.46
C LEU A 17 0.85 -4.99 -6.27
N GLY A 18 1.93 -5.74 -6.46
CA GLY A 18 1.90 -7.05 -7.12
C GLY A 18 0.98 -8.05 -6.45
N LEU A 19 0.97 -8.14 -5.11
CA LEU A 19 0.06 -9.02 -4.37
C LEU A 19 -1.41 -8.75 -4.68
N VAL A 20 -1.79 -7.48 -4.87
CA VAL A 20 -3.17 -7.10 -5.20
C VAL A 20 -3.46 -7.35 -6.68
N ARG A 21 -2.54 -7.00 -7.57
CA ARG A 21 -2.69 -7.23 -9.02
C ARG A 21 -2.81 -8.70 -9.37
N ASP A 22 -2.06 -9.55 -8.68
CA ASP A 22 -2.07 -11.00 -8.89
C ASP A 22 -3.24 -11.69 -8.19
N ASP A 23 -4.10 -10.94 -7.48
CA ASP A 23 -5.18 -11.48 -6.63
C ASP A 23 -4.68 -12.47 -5.55
N ARG A 24 -3.50 -12.18 -4.99
CA ARG A 24 -2.81 -13.01 -3.97
C ARG A 24 -2.64 -12.25 -2.66
N THR A 25 -3.63 -11.46 -2.29
CA THR A 25 -3.58 -10.68 -1.03
C THR A 25 -3.78 -11.62 0.17
N PRO A 26 -2.81 -11.72 1.10
CA PRO A 26 -2.96 -12.55 2.28
C PRO A 26 -3.98 -11.94 3.26
N HIS A 27 -4.63 -12.79 4.05
CA HIS A 27 -5.56 -12.34 5.11
C HIS A 27 -4.88 -11.47 6.18
N ALA A 28 -3.55 -11.61 6.33
CA ALA A 28 -2.75 -10.81 7.24
C ALA A 28 -1.38 -10.52 6.62
N LEU A 29 -0.90 -9.29 6.83
CA LEU A 29 0.42 -8.84 6.41
C LEU A 29 1.12 -8.16 7.59
N MET A 30 2.32 -8.61 7.93
CA MET A 30 3.12 -8.04 9.00
C MET A 30 4.23 -7.14 8.43
N LEU A 31 4.17 -5.84 8.72
CA LEU A 31 5.24 -4.89 8.40
C LEU A 31 6.15 -4.70 9.62
N PHE A 32 7.36 -5.26 9.56
CA PHE A 32 8.30 -5.26 10.67
C PHE A 32 9.55 -4.40 10.36
N GLY A 33 10.05 -3.71 11.38
CA GLY A 33 11.28 -2.93 11.31
C GLY A 33 11.38 -1.83 12.37
N PRO A 34 12.53 -1.14 12.47
CA PRO A 34 12.78 -0.06 13.43
C PRO A 34 11.72 1.06 13.37
N PRO A 35 11.52 1.84 14.46
CA PRO A 35 10.71 3.05 14.41
C PRO A 35 11.25 4.04 13.36
N GLY A 36 10.35 4.82 12.74
CA GLY A 36 10.72 5.81 11.71
C GLY A 36 10.91 5.28 10.28
N THR A 37 10.81 3.96 10.05
CA THR A 37 11.03 3.34 8.72
C THR A 37 9.85 3.44 7.73
N GLY A 38 8.75 4.09 8.13
CA GLY A 38 7.57 4.25 7.27
C GLY A 38 6.62 3.04 7.24
N LYS A 39 6.70 2.12 8.22
CA LYS A 39 5.79 0.96 8.30
C LYS A 39 4.31 1.31 8.46
N LEU A 40 3.97 2.26 9.34
CA LEU A 40 2.60 2.73 9.53
C LEU A 40 2.04 3.39 8.25
N PRO A 41 2.73 4.35 7.62
CA PRO A 41 2.20 4.96 6.40
C PRO A 41 2.08 3.95 5.25
N LEU A 42 2.97 2.95 5.15
CA LEU A 42 2.83 1.83 4.21
C LEU A 42 1.57 1.00 4.48
N ALA A 43 1.29 0.68 5.75
CA ALA A 43 0.08 -0.07 6.12
C ALA A 43 -1.19 0.69 5.72
N ILE A 44 -1.23 2.00 5.99
CA ILE A 44 -2.37 2.86 5.66
C ILE A 44 -2.54 2.95 4.13
N ALA A 45 -1.45 3.18 3.38
CA ALA A 45 -1.51 3.25 1.92
C ALA A 45 -1.98 1.93 1.30
N MET A 46 -1.52 0.79 1.82
CA MET A 46 -1.99 -0.53 1.38
C MET A 46 -3.48 -0.74 1.69
N ALA A 47 -3.93 -0.38 2.90
CA ALA A 47 -5.34 -0.47 3.27
C ALA A 47 -6.22 0.40 2.35
N GLN A 48 -5.80 1.64 2.09
CA GLN A 48 -6.49 2.54 1.17
C GLN A 48 -6.50 2.00 -0.26
N TYR A 49 -5.40 1.40 -0.72
CA TYR A 49 -5.33 0.78 -2.04
C TYR A 49 -6.28 -0.42 -2.19
N LEU A 50 -6.40 -1.26 -1.16
CA LEU A 50 -7.33 -2.39 -1.16
C LEU A 50 -8.80 -1.95 -1.15
N ALA A 51 -9.13 -0.91 -0.38
CA ALA A 51 -10.49 -0.37 -0.24
C ALA A 51 -10.92 0.53 -1.41
N CYS A 52 -9.98 0.98 -2.23
CA CYS A 52 -10.25 1.86 -3.34
C CYS A 52 -11.05 1.16 -4.45
N ASN A 53 -12.12 1.80 -4.92
CA ASN A 53 -12.97 1.33 -6.02
C ASN A 53 -12.40 1.70 -7.41
N ASP A 54 -11.57 2.73 -7.48
CA ASP A 54 -10.94 3.23 -8.71
C ASP A 54 -9.42 3.22 -8.56
N ARG A 55 -8.88 2.00 -8.42
CA ARG A 55 -7.45 1.78 -8.23
C ARG A 55 -6.72 2.17 -9.51
N GLN A 56 -5.69 2.99 -9.36
CA GLN A 56 -4.75 3.26 -10.43
C GLN A 56 -3.66 2.19 -10.41
N ASP A 57 -2.85 2.13 -11.46
CA ASP A 57 -1.79 1.12 -11.57
C ASP A 57 -0.92 1.08 -10.30
N ASN A 58 -0.42 2.23 -9.86
CA ASN A 58 0.57 2.30 -8.79
C ASN A 58 0.07 2.93 -7.48
N ASP A 59 -1.21 3.34 -7.41
CA ASP A 59 -1.73 4.03 -6.23
C ASP A 59 -3.26 4.03 -6.18
N SER A 60 -3.81 4.47 -5.06
CA SER A 60 -5.25 4.70 -4.90
C SER A 60 -5.68 6.06 -5.47
N CYS A 61 -6.96 6.19 -5.81
CA CYS A 61 -7.59 7.42 -6.33
C CYS A 61 -7.37 8.67 -5.44
N GLY A 62 -7.25 8.49 -4.11
CA GLY A 62 -7.21 9.56 -3.12
C GLY A 62 -8.51 10.35 -2.89
N LEU A 63 -9.56 10.08 -3.67
CA LEU A 63 -10.85 10.81 -3.63
C LEU A 63 -12.01 9.98 -3.07
N CYS A 64 -11.83 8.66 -3.06
CA CYS A 64 -12.84 7.71 -2.63
C CYS A 64 -13.06 7.85 -1.11
N PRO A 65 -14.31 7.70 -0.61
CA PRO A 65 -14.59 7.76 0.83
C PRO A 65 -14.04 6.55 1.61
N SER A 66 -13.60 5.53 0.86
CA SER A 66 -13.07 4.24 1.32
C SER A 66 -11.55 4.21 1.19
#